data_AF-A0A919NCI8-F1
#
_entry.id   AF-A0A919NCI8-F1
#
_cell.length_a   1.000
_cell.length_b   1.000
_cell.length_c   1.000
_cell.angle_alpha   90.00
_cell.angle_beta   90.00
_cell.angle_gamma   90.00
#
_symmetry.space_group_name_H-M   'P 1'
#
loop_
_entity.id
_entity.type
_entity.pdbx_description
1 polymer ?
#
loop_
_entity_poly.entity_id
_entity_poly.type
_entity_poly.pdbx_seq_one_letter_code
_entity_poly.pdbx_strand_id
1 'polypeptide(L)'
;MDHRVQSTKHEVSPGVVLKVSVMGGYSVEREGDYIGWIHAGVGDRWSAYVRRPGTSGDLLGRYAQDEAVKAIVTAWDAGVALPNGCRA
;
A
#
# COMPACT_ATOMS: atom_id res chain seq x y z
N MET A 1 12.66 -19.70 -21.08
CA MET A 1 12.34 -19.96 -19.66
C MET A 1 11.77 -18.68 -19.10
N ASP A 2 10.45 -18.55 -19.19
CA ASP A 2 9.71 -17.40 -18.70
C ASP A 2 9.72 -17.40 -17.16
N HIS A 3 10.53 -16.54 -16.56
CA HIS A 3 10.43 -16.23 -15.14
C HIS A 3 9.22 -15.32 -14.91
N ARG A 4 8.02 -15.86 -15.13
CA ARG A 4 6.79 -15.19 -14.76
C ARG A 4 6.64 -15.35 -13.25
N VAL A 5 7.21 -14.42 -12.49
CA VAL A 5 6.83 -14.21 -11.09
C VAL A 5 5.34 -13.96 -11.11
N GLN A 6 4.58 -14.99 -10.72
CA GLN A 6 3.13 -14.93 -10.63
C GLN A 6 2.85 -13.77 -9.69
N SER A 7 2.26 -12.69 -10.21
CA SER A 7 1.83 -11.56 -9.39
C SER A 7 0.71 -12.10 -8.51
N THR A 8 1.08 -12.61 -7.32
CA THR A 8 0.15 -13.18 -6.36
C THR A 8 -0.70 -12.03 -5.85
N LYS A 9 -1.80 -11.75 -6.55
CA LYS A 9 -2.84 -10.85 -6.09
C LYS A 9 -3.43 -11.51 -4.84
N HIS A 10 -3.17 -10.94 -3.68
CA HIS A 10 -3.86 -11.31 -2.45
C HIS A 10 -4.83 -10.21 -2.12
N GLU A 11 -6.11 -10.58 -2.11
CA GLU A 11 -7.16 -9.72 -1.59
C GLU A 11 -7.11 -9.82 -0.06
N VAL A 12 -6.81 -8.72 0.59
CA VAL A 12 -6.65 -8.65 2.06
C VAL A 12 -7.93 -8.10 2.71
N SER A 13 -8.75 -7.39 1.94
CA SER A 13 -10.04 -6.82 2.33
C SER A 13 -10.87 -6.56 1.07
N PRO A 14 -12.21 -6.43 1.15
CA PRO A 14 -13.06 -6.24 -0.03
C PRO A 14 -12.55 -5.10 -0.92
N GLY A 15 -12.13 -5.44 -2.14
CA GLY A 15 -11.65 -4.46 -3.12
C GLY A 15 -10.23 -3.93 -2.90
N VAL A 16 -9.49 -4.43 -1.91
CA VAL A 16 -8.08 -4.09 -1.65
C VAL A 16 -7.18 -5.22 -2.14
N VAL A 17 -6.34 -4.91 -3.11
CA VAL A 17 -5.43 -5.85 -3.76
C VAL A 17 -3.99 -5.51 -3.40
N LEU A 18 -3.27 -6.50 -2.87
CA LEU A 18 -1.82 -6.45 -2.79
C LEU A 18 -1.20 -6.96 -4.08
N LYS A 19 -0.31 -6.16 -4.67
CA LYS A 19 0.57 -6.59 -5.77
C LYS A 19 2.00 -6.63 -5.29
N VAL A 20 2.64 -7.79 -5.41
CA VAL A 20 4.08 -7.94 -5.17
C VAL A 20 4.87 -6.97 -6.03
N SER A 21 5.73 -6.18 -5.39
CA SER A 21 6.73 -5.35 -6.04
C SER A 21 8.06 -6.09 -6.10
N VAL A 22 8.82 -5.88 -7.17
CA VAL A 22 10.12 -6.53 -7.45
C VAL A 22 11.18 -6.19 -6.38
N MET A 23 10.97 -5.14 -5.59
CA MET A 23 11.90 -4.66 -4.57
C MET A 23 11.58 -5.17 -3.14
N GLY A 24 10.84 -6.28 -2.99
CA GLY A 24 10.57 -6.87 -1.67
C GLY A 24 9.47 -6.16 -0.86
N GLY A 25 8.59 -5.44 -1.54
CA GLY A 25 7.41 -4.78 -0.96
C GLY A 25 6.12 -5.21 -1.63
N TYR A 26 4.99 -4.65 -1.18
CA TYR A 26 3.69 -4.81 -1.83
C TYR A 26 3.09 -3.45 -2.13
N SER A 27 2.63 -3.25 -3.36
CA SER A 27 1.75 -2.14 -3.71
C SER A 27 0.34 -2.44 -3.19
N VAL A 28 -0.29 -1.45 -2.57
CA VAL A 28 -1.66 -1.49 -2.09
C VAL A 28 -2.53 -0.73 -3.08
N GLU A 29 -3.44 -1.45 -3.73
CA GLU A 29 -4.44 -0.88 -4.62
C GLU A 29 -5.83 -1.06 -4.04
N ARG A 30 -6.70 -0.06 -4.17
CA ARG A 30 -8.11 -0.15 -3.81
C ARG A 30 -8.95 0.29 -5.01
N GLU A 31 -9.87 -0.56 -5.45
CA GLU A 31 -10.76 -0.26 -6.60
C GLU A 31 -10.00 0.12 -7.89
N GLY A 32 -8.75 -0.33 -8.03
CA GLY A 32 -7.87 -0.01 -9.16
C GLY A 32 -6.99 1.23 -8.96
N ASP A 33 -7.22 2.01 -7.90
CA ASP A 33 -6.36 3.13 -7.53
C ASP A 33 -5.17 2.67 -6.68
N TYR A 34 -3.97 3.11 -7.06
CA TYR A 34 -2.78 2.93 -6.25
C TYR A 34 -2.81 3.91 -5.07
N ILE A 35 -3.00 3.39 -3.85
CA ILE A 35 -3.19 4.19 -2.63
C ILE A 35 -1.97 4.19 -1.71
N GLY A 36 -1.01 3.30 -1.92
CA GLY A 36 0.20 3.21 -1.10
C GLY A 36 0.98 1.93 -1.31
N TRP A 37 2.01 1.72 -0.51
CA TRP A 37 2.83 0.51 -0.53
C TRP A 37 3.36 0.18 0.86
N ILE A 38 3.69 -1.08 1.04
CA ILE A 38 4.40 -1.58 2.21
C ILE A 38 5.77 -2.10 1.77
N HIS A 39 6.79 -1.84 2.57
CA HIS A 39 8.16 -2.32 2.34
C HIS A 39 8.61 -3.14 3.56
N ALA A 40 9.25 -4.30 3.33
CA ALA A 40 9.75 -5.14 4.40
C ALA A 40 10.71 -4.37 5.32
N GLY A 41 10.42 -4.35 6.62
CA GLY A 41 11.24 -3.71 7.63
C GLY A 41 12.14 -4.72 8.36
N VAL A 42 12.48 -4.39 9.60
CA VAL A 42 13.24 -5.28 10.49
C VAL A 42 12.28 -6.22 11.22
N GLY A 43 12.53 -7.53 11.14
CA GLY A 43 11.66 -8.58 11.71
C GLY A 43 10.36 -8.73 10.92
N ASP A 44 9.26 -9.04 11.60
CA ASP A 44 7.95 -9.26 10.98
C ASP A 44 7.16 -7.97 10.71
N ARG A 45 7.86 -6.82 10.72
CA ARG A 45 7.24 -5.49 10.60
C ARG A 45 7.45 -4.91 9.21
N TRP A 46 6.41 -4.31 8.68
CA TRP A 46 6.32 -3.66 7.39
C TRP A 46 6.21 -2.15 7.56
N SER A 47 7.06 -1.40 6.85
CA SER A 47 6.94 0.05 6.78
C SER A 47 5.82 0.40 5.82
N ALA A 48 4.84 1.17 6.28
CA ALA A 48 3.64 1.52 5.53
C ALA A 48 3.72 2.94 4.99
N TYR A 49 3.46 3.10 3.69
CA TYR A 49 3.50 4.38 3.01
C TYR A 49 2.18 4.65 2.29
N VAL A 50 1.56 5.79 2.57
CA VAL A 50 0.42 6.26 1.78
C VAL A 50 0.94 7.06 0.59
N ARG A 51 0.33 6.85 -0.57
CA ARG A 51 0.67 7.61 -1.77
C ARG A 51 0.21 9.06 -1.59
N ARG A 52 1.10 10.00 -1.88
CA ARG A 52 0.76 11.42 -2.05
C ARG A 52 1.31 11.89 -3.41
N PRO A 53 0.46 12.35 -4.35
CA PRO A 53 0.89 12.83 -5.65
C PRO A 53 2.00 13.88 -5.54
N GLY A 54 3.02 13.77 -6.38
CA GLY A 54 4.17 14.70 -6.39
C GLY A 54 5.20 14.47 -5.27
N THR A 55 5.06 13.43 -4.46
CA THR A 55 6.02 13.05 -3.42
C THR A 55 6.34 11.56 -3.48
N SER A 56 7.37 11.15 -2.74
CA SER A 56 7.68 9.73 -2.47
C SER A 56 6.75 9.10 -1.43
N GLY A 57 5.55 9.65 -1.18
CA GLY A 57 4.59 9.19 -0.17
C GLY A 57 4.96 9.53 1.27
N ASP A 58 3.98 9.43 2.16
CA ASP A 58 4.20 9.65 3.60
C ASP A 58 4.34 8.33 4.34
N LEU A 59 5.38 8.23 5.18
CA LEU A 59 5.53 7.11 6.10
C LEU A 59 4.49 7.21 7.22
N LEU A 60 3.63 6.19 7.33
CA LEU A 60 2.63 6.08 8.40
C LEU A 60 3.19 5.42 9.65
N GLY A 61 4.15 4.50 9.48
CA GLY A 61 4.77 3.77 10.57
C GLY A 61 5.22 2.37 10.18
N ARG A 62 5.47 1.53 11.19
CA ARG A 62 5.88 0.13 11.04
C ARG A 62 4.89 -0.78 11.76
N TYR A 63 4.30 -1.71 11.05
CA TYR A 63 3.20 -2.54 11.54
C TYR A 63 3.36 -4.01 11.13
N ALA A 64 2.54 -4.91 11.66
CA ALA A 64 2.31 -6.20 11.00
C ALA A 64 1.73 -5.96 9.60
N GLN A 65 1.87 -6.92 8.68
CA GLN A 65 1.47 -6.74 7.27
C GLN A 65 0.02 -6.26 7.11
N ASP A 66 -0.93 -6.93 7.77
CA ASP A 66 -2.36 -6.58 7.66
C ASP A 66 -2.65 -5.20 8.26
N GLU A 67 -2.02 -4.87 9.38
CA GLU A 67 -2.17 -3.56 10.04
C GLU A 67 -1.54 -2.43 9.21
N ALA A 68 -0.46 -2.71 8.47
CA ALA A 68 0.14 -1.77 7.53
C ALA A 68 -0.82 -1.44 6.38
N VAL A 69 -1.51 -2.45 5.84
CA VAL A 69 -2.54 -2.26 4.80
C VAL A 69 -3.71 -1.45 5.33
N LYS A 70 -4.22 -1.79 6.53
CA LYS A 70 -5.30 -1.02 7.19
C LYS A 70 -4.90 0.44 7.40
N ALA A 71 -3.69 0.71 7.89
CA ALA A 71 -3.20 2.06 8.10
C ALA A 71 -3.20 2.88 6.79
N ILE A 72 -2.76 2.29 5.67
CA ILE A 72 -2.77 2.94 4.35
C ILE A 72 -4.21 3.26 3.91
N VAL A 73 -5.13 2.32 4.05
CA VAL A 73 -6.55 2.52 3.69
C VAL A 73 -7.16 3.64 4.54
N THR A 74 -6.93 3.64 5.85
CA THR A 74 -7.43 4.69 6.75
C THR A 74 -6.85 6.06 6.41
N ALA A 75 -5.55 6.15 6.14
CA ALA A 75 -4.90 7.41 5.75
C ALA A 75 -5.42 7.93 4.40
N TRP A 76 -5.67 7.03 3.45
CA TRP A 76 -6.28 7.37 2.16
C TRP A 76 -7.71 7.91 2.33
N ASP A 77 -8.54 7.24 3.12
CA ASP A 77 -9.93 7.66 3.37
C ASP A 77 -10.01 8.97 4.16
N ALA A 78 -9.03 9.24 5.04
CA ALA A 78 -8.90 10.52 5.74
C ALA A 78 -8.42 11.67 4.84
N GLY A 79 -8.09 11.41 3.56
CA GLY A 79 -7.66 12.43 2.61
C GLY A 79 -6.22 12.91 2.79
N VAL A 80 -5.40 12.23 3.60
CA VAL A 80 -3.97 12.56 3.85
C VAL A 80 -3.15 12.51 2.55
N ALA A 81 -3.64 11.76 1.58
CA ALA A 81 -3.10 11.52 0.25
C ALA A 81 -3.45 12.57 -0.82
N LEU A 82 -4.44 13.44 -0.60
CA LEU A 82 -4.93 14.35 -1.64
C LEU A 82 -4.45 15.79 -1.39
N PRO A 83 -3.86 16.47 -2.40
CA PRO A 83 -3.49 17.90 -2.27
C PRO A 83 -4.71 18.82 -2.11
N ASN A 84 -5.91 18.34 -2.45
CA ASN A 84 -7.18 19.01 -2.22
C ASN A 84 -8.08 18.03 -1.50
N GLY A 85 -8.13 18.12 -0.16
CA GLY A 85 -9.03 17.30 0.65
C GLY A 85 -10.47 17.59 0.26
N CYS A 86 -11.05 16.71 -0.56
CA CYS A 86 -12.49 16.47 -0.76
C CYS A 86 -12.60 15.26 -1.70
N ARG A 87 -13.03 14.11 -1.18
CA ARG A 87 -13.60 13.05 -2.01
C ARG A 87 -15.08 13.44 -2.17
N ALA A 88 -15.50 13.79 -3.39
CA ALA A 88 -16.90 14.03 -3.73
C ALA A 88 -17.71 12.73 -3.66
#